data_AF-G2PJ55-F1
#
_entry.id   AF-G2PJ55-F1
#
_cell.length_a   1.000
_cell.length_b   1.000
_cell.length_c   1.000
_cell.angle_alpha   90.00
_cell.angle_beta   90.00
_cell.angle_gamma   90.00
#
_symmetry.space_group_name_H-M   'P 1'
#
loop_
_entity.id
_entity.type
_entity.pdbx_description
1 polymer ?
#
loop_
_entity_poly.entity_id
_entity_poly.type
_entity_poly.pdbx_seq_one_letter_code
_entity_poly.pdbx_strand_id
1 'polypeptide(L)'
;MLRERQIEIMHGELQNWKSYLQFIEGEMAFIQGLLDSYVFEPCTPKLFERLETFKEHFNTSKRKRKSLSETIKKHENGLGGIFECVRDECDDHYYQKHQNLNKKITDYIKAYINLKKEVYDYAGSVLKKKKPSY
;
A
#
# COMPACT_ATOMS: atom_id res chain seq x y z
N MET A 1 -30.85 1.06 13.42
CA MET A 1 -30.83 -0.08 12.46
C MET A 1 -30.11 0.21 11.15
N LEU A 2 -30.46 1.22 10.33
CA LEU A 2 -29.73 1.49 9.05
C LEU A 2 -28.40 2.25 9.26
N ARG A 3 -28.41 3.32 10.06
CA ARG A 3 -27.21 4.13 10.36
C ARG A 3 -26.11 3.31 11.02
N GLU A 4 -26.45 2.57 12.07
CA GLU A 4 -25.51 1.67 12.78
C GLU A 4 -24.87 0.66 11.84
N ARG A 5 -25.67 0.01 10.97
CA ARG A 5 -25.17 -0.95 10.00
C ARG A 5 -24.17 -0.33 9.02
N GLN A 6 -24.44 0.88 8.54
CA GLN A 6 -23.52 1.55 7.63
C GLN A 6 -22.22 1.98 8.33
N ILE A 7 -22.30 2.38 9.60
CA ILE A 7 -21.13 2.65 10.46
C ILE A 7 -20.30 1.39 10.64
N GLU A 8 -20.92 0.24 10.93
CA GLU A 8 -20.24 -1.05 11.04
C GLU A 8 -19.53 -1.44 9.75
N ILE A 9 -20.18 -1.25 8.58
CA ILE A 9 -19.57 -1.49 7.27
C ILE A 9 -18.32 -0.64 7.10
N MET A 10 -18.42 0.68 7.31
CA MET A 10 -17.28 1.59 7.18
C MET A 10 -16.15 1.25 8.16
N HIS A 11 -16.48 0.86 9.39
CA HIS A 11 -15.49 0.41 10.37
C HIS A 11 -14.78 -0.86 9.89
N GLY A 12 -15.53 -1.84 9.37
CA GLY A 12 -14.98 -3.05 8.76
C GLY A 12 -14.05 -2.75 7.57
N GLU A 13 -14.45 -1.82 6.70
CA GLU A 13 -13.62 -1.36 5.58
C GLU A 13 -12.29 -0.76 6.07
N LEU A 14 -12.32 0.08 7.12
CA LEU A 14 -11.10 0.65 7.69
C LEU A 14 -10.17 -0.42 8.27
N GLN A 15 -10.70 -1.41 8.99
CA GLN A 15 -9.89 -2.52 9.52
C GLN A 15 -9.25 -3.34 8.39
N ASN A 16 -10.01 -3.60 7.32
CA ASN A 16 -9.49 -4.28 6.15
C ASN A 16 -8.37 -3.46 5.49
N TRP A 17 -8.58 -2.17 5.27
CA TRP A 17 -7.55 -1.31 4.66
C TRP A 17 -6.28 -1.24 5.52
N LYS A 18 -6.40 -1.13 6.84
CA LYS A 18 -5.23 -1.20 7.75
C LYS A 18 -4.46 -2.50 7.59
N SER A 19 -5.17 -3.63 7.61
CA SER A 19 -4.59 -4.96 7.47
C SER A 19 -3.84 -5.10 6.14
N TYR A 20 -4.44 -4.62 5.05
CA TYR A 20 -3.78 -4.59 3.73
C TYR A 20 -2.52 -3.71 3.72
N LEU A 21 -2.58 -2.49 4.27
CA LEU A 21 -1.40 -1.62 4.32
C LEU A 21 -0.28 -2.18 5.22
N GLN A 22 -0.62 -2.94 6.26
CA GLN A 22 0.36 -3.63 7.10
C GLN A 22 0.96 -4.84 6.39
N PHE A 23 0.15 -5.61 5.66
CA PHE A 23 0.65 -6.69 4.81
C PHE A 23 1.63 -6.17 3.76
N ILE A 24 1.26 -5.08 3.06
CA ILE A 24 2.12 -4.43 2.07
C ILE A 24 3.43 -3.95 2.70
N GLU A 25 3.43 -3.47 3.94
CA GLU A 25 4.66 -3.09 4.63
C GLU A 25 5.64 -4.26 4.82
N GLY A 26 5.12 -5.41 5.28
CA GLY A 26 5.91 -6.64 5.41
C GLY A 26 6.42 -7.12 4.05
N GLU A 27 5.55 -7.13 3.04
CA GLU A 27 5.91 -7.53 1.67
C GLU A 27 6.99 -6.61 1.09
N MET A 28 6.89 -5.29 1.32
CA MET A 28 7.91 -4.34 0.88
C MET A 28 9.26 -4.55 1.58
N ALA A 29 9.24 -4.83 2.89
CA ALA A 29 10.47 -5.12 3.64
C ALA A 29 11.15 -6.40 3.13
N PHE A 30 10.37 -7.44 2.85
CA PHE A 30 10.87 -8.68 2.26
C PHE A 30 11.49 -8.45 0.88
N ILE A 31 10.78 -7.74 -0.01
CA ILE A 31 11.30 -7.47 -1.36
C ILE A 31 12.57 -6.62 -1.31
N GLN A 32 12.65 -5.63 -0.42
CA GLN A 32 13.88 -4.84 -0.25
C GLN A 32 15.05 -5.73 0.18
N GLY A 33 14.85 -6.59 1.18
CA GLY A 33 15.88 -7.54 1.62
C GLY A 33 16.29 -8.54 0.52
N LEU A 34 15.35 -8.96 -0.34
CA LEU A 34 15.65 -9.79 -1.50
C LEU A 34 16.56 -9.03 -2.49
N LEU A 35 16.20 -7.79 -2.85
CA LEU A 35 16.92 -6.96 -3.81
C LEU A 35 18.31 -6.52 -3.31
N ASP A 36 18.49 -6.43 -1.99
CA ASP A 36 19.79 -6.11 -1.38
C ASP A 36 20.72 -7.33 -1.25
N SER A 37 20.26 -8.54 -1.62
CA SER A 37 21.09 -9.74 -1.59
C SER A 37 22.10 -9.80 -2.74
N TYR A 38 23.23 -10.49 -2.52
CA TYR A 38 24.34 -10.62 -3.49
C TYR A 38 23.91 -11.11 -4.88
N VAL A 39 22.80 -11.87 -4.96
CA VAL A 39 22.25 -12.40 -6.21
C VAL A 39 21.80 -11.28 -7.16
N PHE A 40 21.41 -10.14 -6.60
CA PHE A 40 20.95 -8.97 -7.37
C PHE A 40 22.00 -7.88 -7.47
N GLU A 41 23.23 -8.13 -7.00
CA GLU A 41 24.33 -7.20 -7.16
C GLU A 41 24.60 -6.99 -8.66
N PRO A 42 24.39 -5.78 -9.19
CA PRO A 42 24.34 -5.59 -10.63
C PRO A 42 25.75 -5.64 -11.23
N CYS A 43 26.00 -6.66 -12.06
CA CYS A 43 27.26 -6.78 -12.81
C CYS A 43 27.28 -5.92 -14.09
N THR A 44 26.22 -5.16 -14.39
CA THR A 44 26.14 -4.26 -15.55
C THR A 44 25.46 -2.93 -15.19
N PRO A 45 25.86 -1.80 -15.81
CA PRO A 45 25.26 -0.48 -15.55
C PRO A 45 23.73 -0.46 -15.72
N LYS A 46 23.21 -1.13 -16.75
CA LYS A 46 21.76 -1.22 -17.02
C LYS A 46 20.97 -1.92 -15.90
N LEU A 47 21.56 -2.93 -15.25
CA LEU A 47 20.92 -3.60 -14.10
C LEU A 47 20.96 -2.72 -12.86
N PHE A 48 22.05 -1.96 -12.68
CA PHE A 48 22.20 -1.01 -11.59
C PHE A 48 21.16 0.11 -11.68
N GLU A 49 21.04 0.77 -12.84
CA GLU A 49 20.04 1.83 -13.07
C GLU A 49 18.61 1.37 -12.77
N ARG A 50 18.28 0.14 -13.19
CA ARG A 50 16.96 -0.43 -12.95
C ARG A 50 16.72 -0.75 -11.47
N LEU A 51 17.75 -1.25 -10.77
CA LEU A 51 17.67 -1.51 -9.33
C LEU A 51 17.48 -0.21 -8.53
N GLU A 52 18.22 0.85 -8.86
CA GLU A 52 18.09 2.15 -8.21
C GLU A 52 16.70 2.76 -8.45
N THR A 53 16.19 2.68 -9.69
CA THR A 53 14.82 3.10 -10.02
C THR A 53 13.78 2.38 -9.16
N PHE A 54 13.95 1.07 -8.93
CA PHE A 54 13.04 0.33 -8.05
C PHE A 54 13.14 0.82 -6.60
N LYS A 55 14.34 1.04 -6.06
CA LYS A 55 14.51 1.57 -4.70
C LYS A 55 13.79 2.92 -4.53
N GLU A 56 13.88 3.81 -5.52
CA GLU A 56 13.16 5.10 -5.52
C GLU A 56 11.64 4.92 -5.53
N HIS A 57 11.13 4.03 -6.38
CA HIS A 57 9.71 3.70 -6.44
C HIS A 57 9.20 3.09 -5.13
N PHE A 58 9.98 2.21 -4.50
CA PHE A 58 9.68 1.65 -3.16
C PHE A 58 9.63 2.74 -2.09
N ASN A 59 10.61 3.63 -2.07
CA ASN A 59 10.64 4.74 -1.11
C ASN A 59 9.43 5.67 -1.26
N THR A 60 9.03 5.93 -2.50
CA THR A 60 7.83 6.74 -2.80
C THR A 60 6.55 6.02 -2.37
N SER A 61 6.43 4.73 -2.70
CA SER A 61 5.29 3.90 -2.27
C SER A 61 5.21 3.80 -0.73
N LYS A 62 6.34 3.65 -0.04
CA LYS A 62 6.42 3.56 1.43
C LYS A 62 5.93 4.85 2.11
N ARG A 63 6.32 6.01 1.57
CA ARG A 63 5.83 7.32 2.03
C ARG A 63 4.32 7.45 1.84
N LYS A 64 3.80 7.08 0.66
CA LYS A 64 2.37 7.12 0.36
C LYS A 64 1.57 6.17 1.27
N ARG A 65 2.06 4.96 1.49
CA ARG A 65 1.49 3.98 2.42
C ARG A 65 1.36 4.55 3.83
N LYS A 66 2.45 5.12 4.38
CA LYS A 66 2.47 5.69 5.72
C LYS A 66 1.45 6.83 5.86
N SER A 67 1.41 7.73 4.87
CA SER A 67 0.42 8.81 4.83
C SER A 67 -1.03 8.30 4.78
N LEU A 68 -1.29 7.23 4.03
CA LEU A 68 -2.60 6.58 4.00
C LEU A 68 -2.94 5.91 5.34
N SER A 69 -1.99 5.23 5.99
CA SER A 69 -2.19 4.65 7.31
C SER A 69 -2.53 5.72 8.36
N GLU A 70 -1.86 6.86 8.33
CA GLU A 70 -2.18 8.00 9.20
C GLU A 70 -3.56 8.58 8.90
N THR A 71 -3.93 8.67 7.62
CA THR A 71 -5.25 9.14 7.19
C THR A 71 -6.36 8.20 7.66
N ILE A 72 -6.17 6.88 7.53
CA ILE A 72 -7.12 5.86 8.03
C ILE A 72 -7.29 5.99 9.54
N LYS A 73 -6.20 6.11 10.30
CA LYS A 73 -6.27 6.28 11.76
C LYS A 73 -7.08 7.52 12.15
N LYS A 74 -6.84 8.66 11.47
CA LYS A 74 -7.60 9.89 11.72
C LYS A 74 -9.08 9.73 11.35
N HIS A 75 -9.38 9.07 10.22
CA HIS A 75 -10.75 8.82 9.77
C HIS A 75 -11.49 7.92 10.77
N GLU A 76 -10.86 6.83 11.20
CA GLU A 76 -11.40 5.91 12.21
C GLU A 76 -11.66 6.58 13.56
N ASN A 77 -10.76 7.42 14.05
CA ASN A 77 -11.02 8.19 15.27
C ASN A 77 -12.25 9.10 15.13
N GLY A 78 -12.56 9.54 13.91
CA GLY A 78 -13.74 10.32 13.59
C GLY A 78 -15.06 9.53 13.60
N LEU A 79 -15.03 8.18 13.51
CA LEU A 79 -16.25 7.36 13.56
C LEU A 79 -16.96 7.47 14.91
N GLY A 80 -16.22 7.62 16.01
CA GLY A 80 -16.81 7.82 17.34
C GLY A 80 -17.67 9.08 17.40
N GLY A 81 -17.24 10.17 16.75
CA GLY A 81 -17.97 11.43 16.70
C GLY A 81 -19.25 11.39 15.85
N ILE A 82 -19.44 10.40 14.98
CA ILE A 82 -20.68 10.22 14.20
C ILE A 82 -21.83 9.77 15.11
N PHE A 83 -21.54 8.97 16.14
CA PHE A 83 -22.55 8.59 17.14
C PHE A 83 -23.06 9.80 17.93
N GLU A 84 -22.25 10.84 18.07
CA GLU A 84 -22.58 12.05 18.82
C GLU A 84 -23.25 13.13 17.95
N CYS A 85 -23.18 13.05 16.61
CA CYS A 85 -23.77 14.05 15.73
C CYS A 85 -25.24 13.72 15.37
N VAL A 86 -26.16 14.59 15.80
CA VAL A 86 -27.62 14.46 15.61
C VAL A 86 -28.08 14.97 14.22
N ARG A 87 -27.20 15.62 13.45
CA ARG A 87 -27.54 16.24 12.15
C ARG A 87 -27.18 15.31 10.99
N ASP A 88 -28.11 15.12 10.05
CA ASP A 88 -27.90 14.28 8.85
C ASP A 88 -26.77 14.80 7.93
N GLU A 89 -26.53 16.12 7.91
CA GLU A 89 -25.44 16.74 7.14
C GLU A 89 -24.02 16.30 7.60
N CYS A 90 -23.86 15.95 8.89
CA CYS A 90 -22.60 15.40 9.42
C CYS A 90 -22.28 14.06 8.75
N ASP A 91 -23.30 13.22 8.60
CA ASP A 91 -23.16 11.85 8.08
C ASP A 91 -22.75 11.91 6.61
N ASP A 92 -23.44 12.70 5.78
CA ASP A 92 -23.16 12.80 4.35
C ASP A 92 -21.72 13.23 4.06
N HIS A 93 -21.23 14.24 4.78
CA HIS A 93 -19.85 14.68 4.64
C HIS A 93 -18.85 13.61 5.08
N TYR A 94 -19.15 12.85 6.14
CA TYR A 94 -18.30 11.74 6.55
C TYR A 94 -18.30 10.61 5.51
N TYR A 95 -19.47 10.26 4.95
CA TYR A 95 -19.59 9.27 3.88
C TYR A 95 -18.78 9.66 2.65
N GLN A 96 -18.86 10.93 2.22
CA GLN A 96 -18.07 11.42 1.10
C GLN A 96 -16.57 11.32 1.38
N LYS A 97 -16.12 11.66 2.59
CA LYS A 97 -14.72 11.45 3.01
C LYS A 97 -14.33 9.98 2.98
N HIS A 98 -15.20 9.09 3.43
CA HIS A 98 -14.96 7.65 3.43
C HIS A 98 -14.83 7.10 2.01
N GLN A 99 -15.71 7.49 1.08
CA GLN A 99 -15.64 7.11 -0.33
C GLN A 99 -14.36 7.63 -1.00
N ASN A 100 -13.97 8.87 -0.72
CA ASN A 100 -12.72 9.43 -1.20
C ASN A 100 -11.51 8.67 -0.66
N LEU A 101 -11.54 8.23 0.60
CA LEU A 101 -10.50 7.40 1.18
C LEU A 101 -10.44 6.01 0.52
N ASN A 102 -11.60 5.38 0.26
CA ASN A 102 -11.69 4.13 -0.48
C ASN A 102 -11.01 4.23 -1.85
N LYS A 103 -11.31 5.29 -2.62
CA LYS A 103 -10.67 5.54 -3.92
C LYS A 103 -9.15 5.65 -3.79
N LYS A 104 -8.66 6.44 -2.82
CA LYS A 104 -7.21 6.61 -2.59
C LYS A 104 -6.51 5.30 -2.23
N ILE A 105 -7.14 4.45 -1.41
CA ILE A 105 -6.61 3.14 -1.03
C ILE A 105 -6.59 2.20 -2.23
N THR A 106 -7.70 2.14 -2.98
CA THR A 106 -7.80 1.33 -4.19
C THR A 106 -6.73 1.71 -5.22
N ASP A 107 -6.54 3.00 -5.46
CA ASP A 107 -5.52 3.50 -6.40
C ASP A 107 -4.10 3.19 -5.91
N TYR A 108 -3.85 3.28 -4.60
CA TYR A 108 -2.58 2.88 -4.01
C TYR A 108 -2.30 1.38 -4.17
N ILE A 109 -3.28 0.52 -3.87
CA ILE A 109 -3.14 -0.93 -4.01
C ILE A 109 -2.85 -1.31 -5.46
N LYS A 110 -3.57 -0.72 -6.43
CA LYS A 110 -3.31 -0.94 -7.86
C LYS A 110 -1.89 -0.53 -8.25
N ALA A 111 -1.45 0.66 -7.84
CA ALA A 111 -0.10 1.14 -8.11
C ALA A 111 0.97 0.23 -7.50
N TYR A 112 0.75 -0.24 -6.27
CA TYR A 112 1.66 -1.16 -5.59
C TYR A 112 1.73 -2.53 -6.28
N ILE A 113 0.58 -3.09 -6.71
CA ILE A 113 0.53 -4.35 -7.46
C ILE A 113 1.34 -4.24 -8.77
N ASN A 114 1.24 -3.11 -9.47
CA ASN A 114 2.01 -2.88 -10.70
C ASN A 114 3.52 -2.80 -10.42
N LEU A 115 3.92 -2.03 -9.40
CA LEU A 115 5.31 -1.99 -8.95
C LEU A 115 5.83 -3.39 -8.59
N LYS A 116 5.03 -4.19 -7.88
CA LYS A 116 5.38 -5.56 -7.51
C LYS A 116 5.60 -6.46 -8.72
N LYS A 117 4.75 -6.36 -9.74
CA LYS A 117 4.92 -7.10 -11.01
C LYS A 117 6.24 -6.76 -11.68
N GLU A 118 6.57 -5.48 -11.81
CA GLU A 118 7.82 -5.04 -12.45
C GLU A 118 9.06 -5.58 -11.72
N VAL A 119 9.00 -5.66 -10.39
CA VAL A 119 10.06 -6.20 -9.56
C VAL A 119 10.18 -7.71 -9.73
N TYR A 120 9.06 -8.44 -9.78
CA TYR A 120 9.09 -9.88 -10.02
C TYR A 120 9.61 -10.23 -11.41
N ASP A 121 9.27 -9.43 -12.42
CA ASP A 121 9.81 -9.60 -13.77
C ASP A 121 11.32 -9.37 -13.80
N TYR A 122 11.79 -8.31 -13.13
CA TYR A 122 13.23 -8.06 -12.95
C TYR A 122 13.90 -9.21 -12.21
N ALA A 123 13.37 -9.57 -11.04
CA ALA A 123 13.99 -10.57 -10.19
C ALA A 123 14.03 -11.93 -10.89
N GLY A 124 12.95 -12.31 -11.57
CA GLY A 124 12.90 -13.51 -12.40
C GLY A 124 13.91 -13.48 -13.54
N SER A 125 14.15 -12.32 -14.16
CA SER A 125 15.17 -12.19 -15.22
C SER A 125 16.60 -12.37 -14.70
N VAL A 126 16.87 -11.93 -13.47
CA VAL A 126 18.17 -12.11 -12.79
C VAL A 126 18.35 -13.57 -12.39
N LEU A 127 17.36 -14.17 -11.73
CA LEU A 127 17.41 -15.55 -11.24
C LEU A 127 17.47 -16.60 -12.37
N LYS A 128 16.93 -16.30 -13.56
CA LYS A 128 17.01 -17.18 -14.73
C LYS A 128 18.38 -17.18 -15.41
N LYS A 129 19.25 -16.21 -15.12
CA LYS A 129 20.65 -16.27 -15.61
C LYS A 129 21.35 -17.41 -14.88
N LYS A 130 21.68 -18.48 -15.62
CA LYS A 130 22.44 -19.63 -15.08
C LYS A 130 23.73 -19.13 -14.42
N LYS A 131 24.15 -19.78 -13.32
CA LYS A 131 25.53 -19.70 -12.84
C LYS A 131 26.48 -19.94 -14.03
N PRO A 132 27.51 -19.11 -14.23
CA PRO A 132 28.58 -19.45 -15.15
C PRO A 132 29.11 -20.84 -14.75
N SER A 133 29.09 -21.78 -15.69
CA SER A 133 29.81 -23.05 -15.50
C SER A 133 31.29 -22.71 -15.51
N TYR A 134 31.94 -22.76 -14.34
CA TYR A 134 33.40 -22.80 -14.25
C TYR A 134 33.87 -24.22 -14.55
#